data_AF-A0A2E1I4K1-F1
#
_entry.id   AF-A0A2E1I4K1-F1
#
_cell.length_a   1.000
_cell.length_b   1.000
_cell.length_c   1.000
_cell.angle_alpha   90.00
_cell.angle_beta   90.00
_cell.angle_gamma   90.00
#
_symmetry.space_group_name_H-M   'P 1'
#
loop_
_entity.id
_entity.type
_entity.pdbx_description
1 polymer ?
#
loop_
_entity_poly.entity_id
_entity_poly.type
_entity_poly.pdbx_seq_one_letter_code
_entity_poly.pdbx_strand_id
1 'polypeptide(L)'
;MEKLLILFEKINLEKKKEVIFFNDIIQKNFLASNKNNIDDKNKKIFEPYGLSKQLLYEDAKYLDKVFDKQINKVSDALNNLHKKNNSTKYWNIILGIWLRDLIYTAYNRFKTLKNGLKKFDVNEIILIKDKKNNFPIIESTTFNSYTNNMLFDAILVSNIFENLENKTGIKIVDSQEFYLPLINNIRNKKSNKLHLLNFLSKTLNFFNNSDESKYFILRSYLNLFDEIRLNFLLNKKIQLNEYPFIEYKEKKISNSLRLKLNFYNNSENEFENILGKIMPYYMPMTVIENYNQVEDFIKKKINWPKNPELIFTSNSFGEGGAAQFWIAEKVEKGSKYFIGQHGAGYLELYDKKFRVENKPSDGLVTWGKKIFDNKLYPLFNYSVLKKKKHKSLGKNLIIVFRSSGVRTAPYDRFEYGKIIYDNSIKIIQNLSEQIKKETILRLHSNYTKGIYFTFDNFLEKNKYLKIDRKTNYYKILKNSKLIIFNDYSSGFLQNLSLNYPSIVYLPLGLSFIHDENKADFEELIKENLIFTDIKKLNNHLNEIWDNIDVWWNSKSIVKTRETFLEKYSLKPSLNSLSKFSNTLKKFN
;
A
#
# COMPACT_ATOMS: atom_id res chain seq x y z
N MET A 1 3.44 -6.65 41.74
CA MET A 1 2.11 -6.36 41.19
C MET A 1 2.01 -7.10 39.87
N GLU A 2 0.92 -7.84 39.63
CA GLU A 2 0.75 -8.58 38.36
C GLU A 2 0.70 -7.60 37.18
N LYS A 3 1.41 -7.92 36.10
CA LYS A 3 1.45 -7.13 34.87
C LYS A 3 0.49 -7.69 33.85
N LEU A 4 -0.47 -6.86 33.43
CA LEU A 4 -1.52 -7.20 32.48
C LEU A 4 -1.21 -6.58 31.11
N LEU A 5 -1.15 -7.42 30.07
CA LEU A 5 -1.07 -6.98 28.67
C LEU A 5 -2.47 -6.69 28.10
N ILE A 6 -2.66 -5.46 27.62
CA ILE A 6 -3.88 -4.97 26.98
C ILE A 6 -3.68 -4.86 25.47
N LEU A 7 -4.57 -5.54 24.73
CA LEU A 7 -4.59 -5.55 23.25
C LEU A 7 -5.64 -4.63 22.64
N PHE A 8 -6.58 -4.09 23.43
CA PHE A 8 -7.70 -3.28 22.93
C PHE A 8 -8.14 -2.21 23.93
N GLU A 9 -8.55 -1.04 23.44
CA GLU A 9 -8.81 0.13 24.30
C GLU A 9 -10.10 0.04 25.14
N LYS A 10 -11.09 -0.76 24.74
CA LYS A 10 -12.40 -0.86 25.42
C LYS A 10 -12.44 -2.01 26.43
N ILE A 11 -11.46 -2.04 27.32
CA ILE A 11 -11.36 -3.03 28.39
C ILE A 11 -11.69 -2.35 29.72
N ASN A 12 -12.58 -2.94 30.51
CA ASN A 12 -12.87 -2.51 31.88
C ASN A 12 -11.93 -3.23 32.85
N LEU A 13 -11.23 -2.48 33.71
CA LEU A 13 -10.37 -3.04 34.75
C LEU A 13 -11.08 -3.00 36.10
N GLU A 14 -11.31 -4.17 36.70
CA GLU A 14 -11.97 -4.29 38.01
C GLU A 14 -11.03 -4.04 39.20
N LYS A 15 -9.70 -4.13 38.99
CA LYS A 15 -8.68 -3.99 40.04
C LYS A 15 -7.48 -3.18 39.53
N LYS A 16 -6.77 -2.50 40.45
CA LYS A 16 -5.49 -1.84 40.14
C LYS A 16 -4.44 -2.90 39.77
N LYS A 17 -4.01 -2.91 38.50
CA LYS A 17 -2.91 -3.74 37.98
C LYS A 17 -1.86 -2.86 37.30
N GLU A 18 -0.64 -3.36 37.17
CA GLU A 18 0.35 -2.74 36.30
C GLU A 18 -0.03 -3.07 34.85
N VAL A 19 -0.18 -2.07 34.00
CA VAL A 19 -0.69 -2.26 32.64
C VAL A 19 0.41 -2.07 31.61
N ILE A 20 0.54 -3.05 30.72
CA ILE A 20 1.38 -2.98 29.53
C ILE A 20 0.47 -2.90 28.30
N PHE A 21 0.72 -1.95 27.41
CA PHE A 21 -0.05 -1.79 26.19
C PHE A 21 0.68 -2.36 24.99
N PHE A 22 -0.05 -3.02 24.09
CA PHE A 22 0.53 -3.55 22.87
C PHE A 22 1.06 -2.45 21.92
N ASN A 23 0.46 -1.25 21.92
CA ASN A 23 0.97 -0.08 21.21
C ASN A 23 0.45 1.25 21.81
N ASP A 24 1.03 2.37 21.34
CA ASP A 24 0.73 3.74 21.80
C ASP A 24 -0.72 4.18 21.48
N ILE A 25 -1.31 3.69 20.38
CA ILE A 25 -2.69 4.04 20.02
C ILE A 25 -3.67 3.44 21.02
N ILE A 26 -3.49 2.16 21.37
CA ILE A 26 -4.31 1.48 22.39
C ILE A 26 -4.17 2.22 23.71
N GLN A 27 -2.94 2.55 24.13
CA GLN A 27 -2.71 3.29 25.36
C GLN A 27 -3.49 4.61 25.37
N LYS A 28 -3.34 5.44 24.33
CA LYS A 28 -3.97 6.76 24.28
C LYS A 28 -5.50 6.67 24.27
N ASN A 29 -6.06 5.76 23.48
CA ASN A 29 -7.50 5.56 23.43
C ASN A 29 -8.04 5.01 24.75
N PHE A 30 -7.33 4.06 25.37
CA PHE A 30 -7.68 3.50 26.67
C PHE A 30 -7.73 4.61 27.74
N LEU A 31 -6.70 5.45 27.80
CA LEU A 31 -6.61 6.55 28.77
C LEU A 31 -7.66 7.63 28.55
N ALA A 32 -8.03 7.90 27.29
CA ALA A 32 -9.12 8.83 26.98
C ALA A 32 -10.48 8.33 27.53
N SER A 33 -10.68 7.01 27.56
CA SER A 33 -11.91 6.37 28.05
C SER A 33 -11.90 6.04 29.55
N ASN A 34 -10.73 5.93 30.19
CA ASN A 34 -10.57 5.44 31.58
C ASN A 34 -9.80 6.42 32.50
N LYS A 35 -10.16 7.70 32.49
CA LYS A 35 -9.42 8.79 33.16
C LYS A 35 -9.20 8.63 34.67
N ASN A 36 -9.94 7.75 35.35
CA ASN A 36 -9.97 7.70 36.82
C ASN A 36 -9.27 6.47 37.46
N ASN A 37 -8.75 5.51 36.68
CA ASN A 37 -8.38 4.19 37.21
C ASN A 37 -6.90 3.76 37.03
N ILE A 38 -6.01 4.59 36.49
CA ILE A 38 -4.60 4.22 36.24
C ILE A 38 -3.63 5.28 36.78
N ASP A 39 -2.60 4.82 37.50
CA ASP A 39 -1.47 5.65 37.93
C ASP A 39 -0.57 5.98 36.73
N ASP A 40 -0.37 7.29 36.49
CA ASP A 40 0.39 7.81 35.35
C ASP A 40 1.85 7.34 35.29
N LYS A 41 2.44 6.91 36.43
CA LYS A 41 3.86 6.57 36.56
C LYS A 41 4.24 5.14 36.16
N ASN A 42 3.29 4.25 35.86
CA ASN A 42 3.54 2.82 35.60
C ASN A 42 3.15 2.36 34.17
N LYS A 43 3.41 3.19 33.16
CA LYS A 43 2.96 2.95 31.78
C LYS A 43 4.04 2.33 30.91
N LYS A 44 3.88 1.05 30.58
CA LYS A 44 4.77 0.30 29.67
C LYS A 44 4.08 0.02 28.34
N ILE A 45 4.82 0.10 27.24
CA ILE A 45 4.32 -0.14 25.88
C ILE A 45 5.30 -1.06 25.18
N PHE A 46 4.80 -2.01 24.38
CA PHE A 46 5.67 -2.79 23.51
C PHE A 46 6.30 -1.89 22.43
N GLU A 47 7.58 -2.11 22.17
CA GLU A 47 8.30 -1.31 21.17
C GLU A 47 7.83 -1.65 19.75
N PRO A 48 7.57 -0.64 18.90
CA PRO A 48 7.24 -0.85 17.50
C PRO A 48 8.35 -1.62 16.77
N TYR A 49 7.97 -2.62 15.97
CA TYR A 49 8.92 -3.48 15.28
C TYR A 49 9.25 -3.00 13.84
N GLY A 50 10.48 -3.26 13.38
CA GLY A 50 10.84 -3.29 11.96
C GLY A 50 11.30 -1.98 11.32
N LEU A 51 11.64 -0.94 12.10
CA LEU A 51 12.07 0.36 11.56
C LEU A 51 13.58 0.52 11.35
N SER A 52 14.39 -0.45 11.78
CA SER A 52 15.83 -0.42 11.50
C SER A 52 16.11 -0.92 10.07
N LYS A 53 17.13 -0.34 9.44
CA LYS A 53 17.55 -0.72 8.07
C LYS A 53 17.84 -2.22 7.92
N GLN A 54 18.52 -2.81 8.90
CA GLN A 54 18.87 -4.22 8.87
C GLN A 54 17.62 -5.10 8.82
N LEU A 55 16.64 -4.81 9.68
CA LEU A 55 15.38 -5.56 9.73
C LEU A 55 14.57 -5.39 8.45
N LEU A 56 14.50 -4.16 7.88
CA LEU A 56 13.78 -3.93 6.62
C LEU A 56 14.28 -4.82 5.47
N TYR A 57 15.60 -5.03 5.37
CA TYR A 57 16.19 -5.89 4.34
C TYR A 57 16.01 -7.38 4.64
N GLU A 58 16.40 -7.81 5.85
CA GLU A 58 16.36 -9.21 6.26
C GLU A 58 14.93 -9.76 6.26
N ASP A 59 13.98 -8.98 6.78
CA ASP A 59 12.56 -9.36 6.83
C ASP A 59 11.98 -9.43 5.43
N ALA A 60 12.28 -8.48 4.53
CA ALA A 60 11.79 -8.54 3.16
C ALA A 60 12.25 -9.82 2.44
N LYS A 61 13.54 -10.18 2.58
CA LYS A 61 14.09 -11.42 2.00
C LYS A 61 13.51 -12.68 2.63
N TYR A 62 13.34 -12.69 3.95
CA TYR A 62 12.76 -13.82 4.67
C TYR A 62 11.28 -14.03 4.27
N LEU A 63 10.49 -12.96 4.27
CA LEU A 63 9.06 -13.03 3.99
C LEU A 63 8.76 -13.33 2.52
N ASP A 64 9.65 -12.98 1.59
CA ASP A 64 9.54 -13.42 0.19
C ASP A 64 9.66 -14.95 0.06
N LYS A 65 10.58 -15.57 0.81
CA LYS A 65 10.69 -17.04 0.88
C LYS A 65 9.47 -17.67 1.54
N VAL A 66 8.95 -17.07 2.61
CA VAL A 66 7.70 -17.53 3.24
C VAL A 66 6.57 -17.45 2.22
N PHE A 67 6.45 -16.35 1.48
CA PHE A 67 5.45 -16.19 0.43
C PHE A 67 5.52 -17.33 -0.60
N ASP A 68 6.71 -17.62 -1.15
CA ASP A 68 6.88 -18.65 -2.18
C ASP A 68 6.50 -20.05 -1.69
N LYS A 69 6.83 -20.38 -0.42
CA LYS A 69 6.38 -21.64 0.18
C LYS A 69 4.87 -21.71 0.34
N GLN A 70 4.26 -20.63 0.83
CA GLN A 70 2.84 -20.61 1.17
C GLN A 70 1.94 -20.56 -0.07
N ILE A 71 2.34 -19.86 -1.14
CA ILE A 71 1.51 -19.79 -2.35
C ILE A 71 1.35 -21.15 -3.04
N ASN A 72 2.37 -22.02 -3.00
CA ASN A 72 2.26 -23.39 -3.49
C ASN A 72 1.20 -24.18 -2.70
N LYS A 73 1.29 -24.16 -1.36
CA LYS A 73 0.33 -24.87 -0.49
C LYS A 73 -1.11 -24.35 -0.64
N VAL A 74 -1.26 -23.03 -0.74
CA VAL A 74 -2.56 -22.40 -0.99
C VAL A 74 -3.13 -22.87 -2.32
N SER A 75 -2.30 -22.95 -3.36
CA SER A 75 -2.71 -23.43 -4.69
C SER A 75 -3.22 -24.87 -4.63
N ASP A 76 -2.46 -25.77 -4.00
CA ASP A 76 -2.83 -27.19 -3.87
C ASP A 76 -4.13 -27.35 -3.09
N ALA A 77 -4.27 -26.65 -1.96
CA ALA A 77 -5.46 -26.74 -1.12
C ALA A 77 -6.72 -26.20 -1.83
N LEU A 78 -6.59 -25.11 -2.59
CA LEU A 78 -7.71 -24.53 -3.33
C LEU A 78 -8.09 -25.37 -4.55
N ASN A 79 -7.10 -25.96 -5.24
CA ASN A 79 -7.36 -26.96 -6.29
C ASN A 79 -8.14 -28.16 -5.73
N ASN A 80 -7.73 -28.69 -4.58
CA ASN A 80 -8.42 -29.79 -3.91
C ASN A 80 -9.84 -29.40 -3.47
N LEU A 81 -10.01 -28.21 -2.87
CA LEU A 81 -11.31 -27.71 -2.42
C LEU A 81 -12.31 -27.57 -3.59
N HIS A 82 -11.86 -27.03 -4.72
CA HIS A 82 -12.70 -26.73 -5.88
C HIS A 82 -12.70 -27.82 -6.96
N LYS A 83 -11.94 -28.91 -6.75
CA LYS A 83 -11.70 -29.97 -7.73
C LYS A 83 -11.21 -29.41 -9.08
N LYS A 84 -10.20 -28.54 -9.00
CA LYS A 84 -9.52 -27.91 -10.14
C LYS A 84 -8.08 -28.38 -10.22
N ASN A 85 -7.43 -28.08 -11.34
CA ASN A 85 -6.01 -28.32 -11.55
C ASN A 85 -5.34 -27.07 -12.14
N ASN A 86 -5.63 -25.91 -11.55
CA ASN A 86 -5.05 -24.65 -12.01
C ASN A 86 -3.62 -24.50 -11.49
N SER A 87 -2.74 -23.88 -12.27
CA SER A 87 -1.34 -23.66 -11.87
C SER A 87 -1.19 -22.76 -10.63
N THR A 88 -0.04 -22.81 -9.96
CA THR A 88 0.32 -21.82 -8.92
C THR A 88 0.31 -20.39 -9.46
N LYS A 89 0.64 -20.19 -10.76
CA LYS A 89 0.59 -18.86 -11.40
C LYS A 89 -0.84 -18.31 -11.39
N TYR A 90 -1.84 -19.14 -11.72
CA TYR A 90 -3.26 -18.80 -11.65
C TYR A 90 -3.65 -18.29 -10.25
N TRP A 91 -3.34 -19.05 -9.20
CA TRP A 91 -3.69 -18.68 -7.84
C TRP A 91 -2.91 -17.47 -7.33
N ASN A 92 -1.66 -17.29 -7.75
CA ASN A 92 -0.86 -16.11 -7.41
C ASN A 92 -1.46 -14.82 -8.01
N ILE A 93 -1.98 -14.86 -9.24
CA ILE A 93 -2.69 -13.71 -9.83
C ILE A 93 -3.92 -13.32 -9.00
N ILE A 94 -4.64 -14.29 -8.44
CA ILE A 94 -5.87 -14.05 -7.68
C ILE A 94 -5.60 -13.59 -6.24
N LEU A 95 -4.67 -14.25 -5.55
CA LEU A 95 -4.49 -14.14 -4.10
C LEU A 95 -3.13 -13.65 -3.65
N GLY A 96 -2.13 -13.54 -4.54
CA GLY A 96 -0.75 -13.23 -4.15
C GLY A 96 -0.65 -11.96 -3.31
N ILE A 97 -1.39 -10.91 -3.66
CA ILE A 97 -1.41 -9.65 -2.90
C ILE A 97 -2.02 -9.82 -1.52
N TRP A 98 -3.14 -10.52 -1.40
CA TRP A 98 -3.73 -10.81 -0.11
C TRP A 98 -2.79 -11.65 0.76
N LEU A 99 -2.16 -12.69 0.19
CA LEU A 99 -1.27 -13.57 0.92
C LEU A 99 -0.04 -12.80 1.43
N ARG A 100 0.58 -11.95 0.58
CA ARG A 100 1.65 -11.05 1.01
C ARG A 100 1.18 -10.13 2.13
N ASP A 101 0.03 -9.48 1.97
CA ASP A 101 -0.49 -8.52 2.95
C ASP A 101 -0.78 -9.22 4.29
N LEU A 102 -1.31 -10.44 4.29
CA LEU A 102 -1.48 -11.26 5.49
C LEU A 102 -0.13 -11.62 6.14
N ILE A 103 0.83 -12.14 5.35
CA ILE A 103 2.16 -12.53 5.84
C ILE A 103 2.84 -11.34 6.51
N TYR A 104 2.90 -10.19 5.83
CA TYR A 104 3.56 -8.99 6.34
C TYR A 104 2.86 -8.47 7.60
N THR A 105 1.53 -8.45 7.57
CA THR A 105 0.73 -8.00 8.71
C THR A 105 1.01 -8.90 9.92
N ALA A 106 0.80 -10.21 9.78
CA ALA A 106 0.98 -11.18 10.85
C ALA A 106 2.43 -11.18 11.38
N TYR A 107 3.44 -11.09 10.51
CA TYR A 107 4.84 -11.09 10.90
C TYR A 107 5.18 -9.91 11.81
N ASN A 108 4.73 -8.70 11.44
CA ASN A 108 4.93 -7.52 12.27
C ASN A 108 4.36 -7.71 13.68
N ARG A 109 3.13 -8.24 13.80
CA ARG A 109 2.47 -8.43 15.10
C ARG A 109 3.12 -9.54 15.91
N PHE A 110 3.50 -10.63 15.24
CA PHE A 110 4.27 -11.72 15.84
C PHE A 110 5.58 -11.22 16.45
N LYS A 111 6.35 -10.41 15.72
CA LYS A 111 7.64 -9.89 16.21
C LYS A 111 7.46 -8.86 17.32
N THR A 112 6.47 -7.96 17.21
CA THR A 112 6.13 -7.01 18.29
C THR A 112 5.75 -7.77 19.57
N LEU A 113 4.88 -8.78 19.47
CA LEU A 113 4.45 -9.61 20.59
C LEU A 113 5.63 -10.39 21.20
N LYS A 114 6.43 -11.07 20.39
CA LYS A 114 7.59 -11.86 20.85
C LYS A 114 8.65 -10.99 21.52
N ASN A 115 8.95 -9.81 20.98
CA ASN A 115 9.90 -8.89 21.59
C ASN A 115 9.36 -8.28 22.89
N GLY A 116 8.08 -7.90 22.90
CA GLY A 116 7.43 -7.36 24.08
C GLY A 116 7.38 -8.36 25.24
N LEU A 117 6.97 -9.60 24.99
CA LEU A 117 6.92 -10.67 26.00
C LEU A 117 8.31 -11.06 26.53
N LYS A 118 9.37 -10.89 25.73
CA LYS A 118 10.76 -11.07 26.22
C LYS A 118 11.23 -9.92 27.10
N LYS A 119 10.84 -8.69 26.76
CA LYS A 119 11.28 -7.47 27.46
C LYS A 119 10.51 -7.24 28.75
N PHE A 120 9.25 -7.62 28.79
CA PHE A 120 8.37 -7.40 29.91
C PHE A 120 7.89 -8.72 30.48
N ASP A 121 8.07 -8.91 31.78
CA ASP A 121 7.49 -10.01 32.54
C ASP A 121 5.97 -9.82 32.67
N VAL A 122 5.25 -10.27 31.63
CA VAL A 122 3.78 -10.25 31.51
C VAL A 122 3.23 -11.45 32.25
N ASN A 123 2.36 -11.23 33.22
CA ASN A 123 1.73 -12.30 33.99
C ASN A 123 0.34 -12.65 33.45
N GLU A 124 -0.33 -11.68 32.82
CA GLU A 124 -1.70 -11.85 32.35
C GLU A 124 -1.94 -11.19 31.00
N ILE A 125 -2.92 -11.71 30.27
CA ILE A 125 -3.39 -11.14 29.01
C ILE A 125 -4.91 -11.23 28.90
N ILE A 126 -5.51 -10.22 28.27
CA ILE A 126 -6.92 -10.26 27.83
C ILE A 126 -6.95 -10.53 26.33
N LEU A 127 -7.57 -11.65 25.96
CA LEU A 127 -7.70 -12.05 24.56
C LEU A 127 -9.02 -11.55 23.99
N ILE A 128 -9.00 -11.22 22.70
CA ILE A 128 -10.14 -10.68 21.97
C ILE A 128 -10.56 -11.71 20.92
N LYS A 129 -11.80 -12.20 21.00
CA LYS A 129 -12.31 -13.26 20.13
C LYS A 129 -13.43 -12.77 19.21
N ASP A 130 -13.41 -13.24 17.96
CA ASP A 130 -14.46 -12.97 16.97
C ASP A 130 -15.38 -14.18 16.78
N LYS A 131 -16.26 -14.46 17.76
CA LYS A 131 -17.16 -15.62 17.68
C LYS A 131 -18.20 -15.54 16.56
N LYS A 132 -18.50 -14.34 16.05
CA LYS A 132 -19.54 -14.12 15.04
C LYS A 132 -18.98 -13.91 13.63
N ASN A 133 -17.67 -14.07 13.43
CA ASN A 133 -17.02 -13.77 12.15
C ASN A 133 -17.39 -12.36 11.65
N ASN A 134 -17.33 -11.37 12.54
CA ASN A 134 -17.73 -9.98 12.25
C ASN A 134 -16.86 -9.32 11.18
N PHE A 135 -15.68 -9.89 10.87
CA PHE A 135 -14.77 -9.41 9.84
C PHE A 135 -14.68 -10.34 8.62
N PRO A 136 -15.78 -10.58 7.88
CA PRO A 136 -15.68 -11.35 6.66
C PRO A 136 -14.83 -10.59 5.65
N ILE A 137 -13.79 -11.24 5.15
CA ILE A 137 -12.94 -10.71 4.10
C ILE A 137 -13.53 -11.16 2.78
N ILE A 138 -14.31 -10.30 2.14
CA ILE A 138 -15.00 -10.67 0.89
C ILE A 138 -13.96 -10.79 -0.24
N GLU A 139 -13.23 -9.71 -0.47
CA GLU A 139 -12.14 -9.59 -1.47
C GLU A 139 -10.81 -9.24 -0.77
N SER A 140 -9.69 -9.41 -1.47
CA SER A 140 -8.34 -9.06 -0.98
C SER A 140 -8.24 -7.65 -0.38
N THR A 141 -8.87 -6.65 -0.99
CA THR A 141 -8.87 -5.27 -0.48
C THR A 141 -9.61 -5.08 0.85
N THR A 142 -10.55 -5.98 1.17
CA THR A 142 -11.31 -5.91 2.43
C THR A 142 -10.37 -6.12 3.62
N PHE A 143 -9.41 -7.04 3.51
CA PHE A 143 -8.39 -7.26 4.54
C PHE A 143 -7.61 -5.97 4.83
N ASN A 144 -7.14 -5.29 3.79
CA ASN A 144 -6.36 -4.05 3.92
C ASN A 144 -7.15 -2.97 4.67
N SER A 145 -8.45 -2.84 4.38
CA SER A 145 -9.33 -1.90 5.08
C SER A 145 -9.47 -2.22 6.58
N TYR A 146 -9.46 -3.50 6.96
CA TYR A 146 -9.56 -3.93 8.35
C TYR A 146 -8.27 -3.78 9.13
N THR A 147 -7.10 -3.77 8.50
CA THR A 147 -5.82 -3.63 9.23
C THR A 147 -5.66 -2.32 10.02
N ASN A 148 -6.50 -1.31 9.73
CA ASN A 148 -6.57 -0.06 10.51
C ASN A 148 -7.62 -0.08 11.62
N ASN A 149 -8.48 -1.10 11.66
CA ASN A 149 -9.48 -1.26 12.70
C ASN A 149 -8.81 -1.88 13.94
N MET A 150 -8.86 -1.18 15.07
CA MET A 150 -8.18 -1.61 16.29
C MET A 150 -8.72 -2.94 16.85
N LEU A 151 -10.02 -3.19 16.69
CA LEU A 151 -10.61 -4.46 17.11
C LEU A 151 -10.10 -5.61 16.24
N PHE A 152 -10.07 -5.43 14.91
CA PHE A 152 -9.52 -6.43 14.00
C PHE A 152 -8.05 -6.75 14.31
N ASP A 153 -7.24 -5.72 14.53
CA ASP A 153 -5.82 -5.89 14.89
C ASP A 153 -5.69 -6.65 16.23
N ALA A 154 -6.53 -6.34 17.23
CA ALA A 154 -6.52 -7.04 18.52
C ALA A 154 -6.93 -8.52 18.40
N ILE A 155 -7.91 -8.85 17.54
CA ILE A 155 -8.29 -10.23 17.23
C ILE A 155 -7.13 -10.97 16.54
N LEU A 156 -6.47 -10.33 15.57
CA LEU A 156 -5.30 -10.91 14.90
C LEU A 156 -4.16 -11.17 15.89
N VAL A 157 -3.85 -10.21 16.76
CA VAL A 157 -2.82 -10.38 17.80
C VAL A 157 -3.21 -11.49 18.78
N SER A 158 -4.49 -11.60 19.15
CA SER A 158 -4.98 -12.68 20.02
C SER A 158 -4.81 -14.06 19.37
N ASN A 159 -5.17 -14.18 18.09
CA ASN A 159 -4.99 -15.42 17.32
C ASN A 159 -3.51 -15.79 17.17
N ILE A 160 -2.61 -14.82 17.00
CA ILE A 160 -1.17 -15.06 17.00
C ILE A 160 -0.70 -15.53 18.39
N PHE A 161 -1.09 -14.83 19.46
CA PHE A 161 -0.73 -15.18 20.84
C PHE A 161 -1.16 -16.59 21.22
N GLU A 162 -2.39 -16.98 20.87
CA GLU A 162 -2.90 -18.33 21.16
C GLU A 162 -2.06 -19.43 20.52
N ASN A 163 -1.33 -19.13 19.45
CA ASN A 163 -0.50 -20.08 18.71
C ASN A 163 1.01 -19.92 18.93
N LEU A 164 1.45 -19.00 19.80
CA LEU A 164 2.85 -18.86 20.18
C LEU A 164 3.38 -20.09 20.92
N GLU A 165 4.64 -20.42 20.68
CA GLU A 165 5.41 -21.34 21.50
C GLU A 165 5.80 -20.63 22.81
N ASN A 166 5.86 -21.37 23.93
CA ASN A 166 6.35 -20.86 25.23
C ASN A 166 5.53 -19.71 25.86
N LYS A 167 4.21 -19.73 25.76
CA LYS A 167 3.30 -18.82 26.52
C LYS A 167 3.06 -19.24 27.98
N THR A 168 3.87 -20.16 28.52
CA THR A 168 3.72 -20.71 29.88
C THR A 168 3.87 -19.63 30.93
N GLY A 169 3.02 -19.66 31.97
CA GLY A 169 3.03 -18.67 33.04
C GLY A 169 2.20 -17.40 32.77
N ILE A 170 1.66 -17.22 31.56
CA ILE A 170 0.74 -16.13 31.25
C ILE A 170 -0.70 -16.61 31.43
N LYS A 171 -1.42 -16.04 32.39
CA LYS A 171 -2.83 -16.35 32.63
C LYS A 171 -3.72 -15.55 31.68
N ILE A 172 -4.68 -16.23 31.07
CA ILE A 172 -5.77 -15.57 30.35
C ILE A 172 -6.84 -15.22 31.39
N VAL A 173 -7.06 -13.94 31.63
CA VAL A 173 -7.98 -13.48 32.69
C VAL A 173 -9.37 -13.12 32.21
N ASP A 174 -9.50 -12.76 30.94
CA ASP A 174 -10.79 -12.47 30.31
C ASP A 174 -10.67 -12.70 28.79
N SER A 175 -11.66 -13.36 28.20
CA SER A 175 -11.79 -13.42 26.74
C SER A 175 -13.01 -12.60 26.36
N GLN A 176 -12.78 -11.43 25.79
CA GLN A 176 -13.88 -10.53 25.45
C GLN A 176 -14.40 -10.81 24.05
N GLU A 177 -15.73 -10.91 23.99
CA GLU A 177 -16.46 -11.02 22.74
C GLU A 177 -16.88 -9.63 22.29
N PHE A 178 -16.54 -9.30 21.05
CA PHE A 178 -17.01 -8.07 20.43
C PHE A 178 -18.01 -8.38 19.34
N TYR A 179 -19.02 -7.53 19.29
CA TYR A 179 -19.96 -7.48 18.18
C TYR A 179 -19.76 -6.16 17.46
N LEU A 180 -19.55 -6.23 16.16
CA LEU A 180 -19.68 -5.08 15.29
C LEU A 180 -20.77 -5.39 14.26
N PRO A 181 -21.66 -4.43 13.95
CA PRO A 181 -22.48 -4.57 12.76
C PRO A 181 -21.56 -4.74 11.57
N LEU A 182 -21.90 -5.69 10.68
CA LEU A 182 -21.19 -5.91 9.43
C LEU A 182 -20.96 -4.54 8.78
N ILE A 183 -19.70 -4.16 8.63
CA ILE A 183 -19.35 -2.96 7.90
C ILE A 183 -19.76 -3.26 6.46
N ASN A 184 -20.90 -2.70 6.04
CA ASN A 184 -21.25 -2.64 4.64
C ASN A 184 -20.13 -1.85 3.96
N ASN A 185 -19.17 -2.57 3.41
CA ASN A 185 -18.03 -1.93 2.79
C ASN A 185 -18.53 -0.96 1.71
N ILE A 186 -17.97 0.24 1.77
CA ILE A 186 -18.39 1.46 1.10
C ILE A 186 -18.10 1.34 -0.41
N ARG A 187 -18.79 0.45 -1.11
CA ARG A 187 -18.93 0.44 -2.58
C ARG A 187 -20.36 0.76 -3.04
N ASN A 188 -21.30 0.94 -2.10
CA ASN A 188 -22.73 1.15 -2.38
C ASN A 188 -23.18 2.61 -2.48
N LYS A 189 -22.37 3.49 -3.06
CA LYS A 189 -22.92 4.59 -3.86
C LYS A 189 -22.44 4.40 -5.28
N LYS A 190 -23.18 3.57 -6.05
CA LYS A 190 -23.01 3.54 -7.50
C LYS A 190 -23.27 4.96 -7.99
N SER A 191 -22.19 5.66 -8.36
CA SER A 191 -22.32 6.95 -9.01
C SER A 191 -23.01 6.73 -10.35
N ASN A 192 -23.95 7.61 -10.73
CA ASN A 192 -24.54 7.63 -12.08
C ASN A 192 -23.46 7.57 -13.17
N LYS A 193 -22.26 8.10 -12.89
CA LYS A 193 -21.08 8.00 -13.76
C LYS A 193 -20.62 6.57 -14.02
N LEU A 194 -20.63 5.69 -13.02
CA LEU A 194 -20.22 4.28 -13.18
C LEU A 194 -21.24 3.51 -14.02
N HIS A 195 -22.52 3.81 -13.85
CA HIS A 195 -23.56 3.22 -14.69
C HIS A 195 -23.41 3.64 -16.15
N LEU A 196 -23.16 4.93 -16.40
CA LEU A 196 -22.90 5.44 -17.75
C LEU A 196 -21.66 4.80 -18.37
N LEU A 197 -20.54 4.73 -17.63
CA LEU A 197 -19.31 4.11 -18.13
C LEU A 197 -19.50 2.62 -18.44
N ASN A 198 -20.21 1.88 -17.58
CA ASN A 198 -20.53 0.47 -17.83
C ASN A 198 -21.45 0.26 -19.03
N PHE A 199 -22.39 1.19 -19.26
CA PHE A 199 -23.24 1.17 -20.44
C PHE A 199 -22.40 1.42 -21.70
N LEU A 200 -21.57 2.47 -21.69
CA LEU A 200 -20.67 2.82 -22.79
C LEU A 200 -19.66 1.70 -23.08
N SER A 201 -19.11 1.06 -22.05
CA SER A 201 -18.19 -0.05 -22.24
C SER A 201 -18.87 -1.22 -22.94
N LYS A 202 -20.11 -1.56 -22.54
CA LYS A 202 -20.87 -2.64 -23.16
C LYS A 202 -21.20 -2.34 -24.62
N THR A 203 -21.70 -1.13 -24.91
CA THR A 203 -22.09 -0.75 -26.26
C THR A 203 -20.87 -0.67 -27.18
N LEU A 204 -19.81 0.04 -26.78
CA LEU A 204 -18.58 0.13 -27.58
C LEU A 204 -17.96 -1.24 -27.82
N ASN A 205 -17.87 -2.09 -26.80
CA ASN A 205 -17.26 -3.41 -26.92
C ASN A 205 -18.06 -4.35 -27.83
N PHE A 206 -19.39 -4.24 -27.82
CA PHE A 206 -20.27 -4.98 -28.71
C PHE A 206 -20.11 -4.54 -30.17
N PHE A 207 -20.26 -3.25 -30.46
CA PHE A 207 -20.17 -2.74 -31.85
C PHE A 207 -18.76 -2.87 -32.46
N ASN A 208 -17.71 -2.92 -31.65
CA ASN A 208 -16.33 -3.05 -32.13
C ASN A 208 -15.83 -4.50 -32.21
N ASN A 209 -16.68 -5.52 -32.00
CA ASN A 209 -16.28 -6.93 -31.94
C ASN A 209 -15.05 -7.14 -31.04
N SER A 210 -15.09 -6.55 -29.84
CA SER A 210 -13.92 -6.54 -28.95
C SER A 210 -13.52 -7.92 -28.42
N ASP A 211 -14.41 -8.91 -28.54
CA ASP A 211 -14.17 -10.34 -28.24
C ASP A 211 -12.90 -10.89 -28.91
N GLU A 212 -12.56 -10.37 -30.09
CA GLU A 212 -11.40 -10.80 -30.90
C GLU A 212 -10.15 -9.93 -30.67
N SER A 213 -10.17 -9.03 -29.69
CA SER A 213 -9.04 -8.12 -29.45
C SER A 213 -7.82 -8.90 -28.95
N LYS A 214 -6.70 -8.76 -29.65
CA LYS A 214 -5.41 -9.39 -29.31
C LYS A 214 -4.80 -8.81 -28.04
N TYR A 215 -5.00 -7.52 -27.78
CA TYR A 215 -4.44 -6.83 -26.62
C TYR A 215 -5.56 -6.38 -25.69
N PHE A 216 -5.46 -6.70 -24.41
CA PHE A 216 -6.38 -6.23 -23.39
C PHE A 216 -5.69 -5.28 -22.42
N ILE A 217 -6.13 -4.02 -22.41
CA ILE A 217 -5.61 -2.98 -21.52
C ILE A 217 -6.66 -2.66 -20.46
N LEU A 218 -6.27 -2.73 -19.18
CA LEU A 218 -7.15 -2.38 -18.07
C LEU A 218 -6.41 -1.53 -17.04
N ARG A 219 -6.89 -0.29 -16.82
CA ARG A 219 -6.33 0.62 -15.79
C ARG A 219 -4.81 0.73 -15.91
N SER A 220 -4.36 1.16 -17.07
CA SER A 220 -2.96 1.34 -17.47
C SER A 220 -2.24 2.51 -16.79
N TYR A 221 -2.89 3.17 -15.83
CA TYR A 221 -2.47 4.44 -15.23
C TYR A 221 -2.48 5.65 -16.19
N LEU A 222 -2.88 5.45 -17.45
CA LEU A 222 -3.22 6.52 -18.38
C LEU A 222 -4.56 7.17 -18.01
N ASN A 223 -4.81 8.37 -18.52
CA ASN A 223 -6.18 8.90 -18.52
C ASN A 223 -7.04 8.14 -19.54
N LEU A 224 -8.36 8.20 -19.35
CA LEU A 224 -9.35 7.49 -20.17
C LEU A 224 -9.12 7.63 -21.68
N PHE A 225 -8.89 8.85 -22.17
CA PHE A 225 -8.72 9.09 -23.61
C PHE A 225 -7.42 8.51 -24.16
N ASP A 226 -6.34 8.56 -23.38
CA ASP A 226 -5.07 7.96 -23.79
C ASP A 226 -5.10 6.44 -23.74
N GLU A 227 -5.86 5.85 -22.81
CA GLU A 227 -6.11 4.39 -22.78
C GLU A 227 -6.96 3.95 -23.99
N ILE A 228 -8.01 4.69 -24.35
CA ILE A 228 -8.80 4.41 -25.58
C ILE A 228 -7.92 4.52 -26.83
N ARG A 229 -7.09 5.57 -26.93
CA ARG A 229 -6.14 5.73 -28.05
C ARG A 229 -5.12 4.60 -28.11
N LEU A 230 -4.60 4.16 -26.96
CA LEU A 230 -3.70 3.02 -26.89
C LEU A 230 -4.37 1.74 -27.40
N ASN A 231 -5.61 1.47 -26.97
CA ASN A 231 -6.41 0.34 -27.47
C ASN A 231 -6.60 0.41 -28.98
N PHE A 232 -6.90 1.60 -29.53
CA PHE A 232 -7.03 1.77 -30.98
C PHE A 232 -5.72 1.50 -31.72
N LEU A 233 -4.57 1.96 -31.20
CA LEU A 233 -3.26 1.69 -31.81
C LEU A 233 -2.90 0.19 -31.80
N LEU A 234 -3.37 -0.55 -30.79
CA LEU A 234 -3.11 -1.98 -30.61
C LEU A 234 -4.05 -2.85 -31.43
N ASN A 235 -5.36 -2.63 -31.29
CA ASN A 235 -6.41 -3.51 -31.80
C ASN A 235 -7.13 -2.97 -33.04
N LYS A 236 -6.87 -1.72 -33.44
CA LYS A 236 -7.65 -0.99 -34.47
C LYS A 236 -9.14 -0.87 -34.15
N LYS A 237 -9.49 -1.00 -32.86
CA LYS A 237 -10.85 -1.02 -32.32
C LYS A 237 -10.96 0.00 -31.18
N ILE A 238 -12.09 0.67 -31.07
CA ILE A 238 -12.37 1.54 -29.92
C ILE A 238 -12.92 0.65 -28.81
N GLN A 239 -12.13 0.48 -27.74
CA GLN A 239 -12.48 -0.38 -26.62
C GLN A 239 -12.43 0.42 -25.32
N LEU A 240 -13.43 0.22 -24.48
CA LEU A 240 -13.47 0.74 -23.12
C LEU A 240 -13.61 -0.43 -22.15
N ASN A 241 -12.59 -0.66 -21.35
CA ASN A 241 -12.56 -1.74 -20.38
C ASN A 241 -12.83 -1.19 -18.97
N GLU A 242 -14.06 -1.37 -18.51
CA GLU A 242 -14.44 -1.04 -17.14
C GLU A 242 -14.19 -2.21 -16.19
N TYR A 243 -13.86 -1.90 -14.93
CA TYR A 243 -13.62 -2.92 -13.91
C TYR A 243 -14.94 -3.58 -13.51
N PRO A 244 -15.05 -4.92 -13.53
CA PRO A 244 -16.28 -5.61 -13.24
C PRO A 244 -16.68 -5.45 -11.78
N PHE A 245 -17.97 -5.19 -11.56
CA PHE A 245 -18.56 -5.22 -10.22
C PHE A 245 -19.45 -6.46 -10.09
N ILE A 246 -19.17 -7.26 -9.06
CA ILE A 246 -19.95 -8.43 -8.69
C ILE A 246 -20.63 -8.18 -7.34
N GLU A 247 -21.90 -8.55 -7.25
CA GLU A 247 -22.63 -8.55 -5.99
C GLU A 247 -22.64 -9.97 -5.44
N TYR A 248 -22.00 -10.16 -4.27
CA TYR A 248 -21.87 -11.48 -3.66
C TYR A 248 -23.15 -11.90 -2.94
N LYS A 249 -23.61 -13.13 -3.21
CA LYS A 249 -24.77 -13.72 -2.55
C LYS A 249 -24.44 -14.08 -1.11
N GLU A 250 -23.32 -14.79 -0.90
CA GLU A 250 -22.88 -15.17 0.43
C GLU A 250 -22.06 -14.05 1.06
N LYS A 251 -22.42 -13.70 2.29
CA LYS A 251 -21.79 -12.65 3.10
C LYS A 251 -21.27 -13.17 4.43
N LYS A 252 -21.45 -14.46 4.71
CA LYS A 252 -20.99 -15.14 5.91
C LYS A 252 -19.91 -16.18 5.59
N ILE A 253 -18.97 -16.30 6.51
CA ILE A 253 -17.91 -17.30 6.46
C ILE A 253 -18.49 -18.70 6.72
N SER A 254 -18.01 -19.70 5.98
CA SER A 254 -18.30 -21.11 6.23
C SER A 254 -17.16 -21.79 6.96
N ASN A 255 -17.32 -22.01 8.27
CA ASN A 255 -16.32 -22.70 9.09
C ASN A 255 -16.04 -24.12 8.57
N SER A 256 -17.06 -24.84 8.11
CA SER A 256 -16.90 -26.21 7.59
C SER A 256 -16.07 -26.29 6.32
N LEU A 257 -16.14 -25.28 5.44
CA LEU A 257 -15.27 -25.19 4.25
C LEU A 257 -13.84 -24.81 4.66
N ARG A 258 -13.69 -23.85 5.57
CA ARG A 258 -12.36 -23.38 6.01
C ARG A 258 -11.60 -24.42 6.81
N LEU A 259 -12.28 -25.26 7.59
CA LEU A 259 -11.65 -26.39 8.30
C LEU A 259 -11.06 -27.45 7.36
N LYS A 260 -11.47 -27.50 6.10
CA LYS A 260 -10.85 -28.37 5.08
C LYS A 260 -9.51 -27.84 4.58
N LEU A 261 -9.20 -26.57 4.84
CA LEU A 261 -7.94 -25.94 4.48
C LEU A 261 -6.98 -26.08 5.66
N ASN A 262 -5.93 -26.88 5.47
CA ASN A 262 -4.85 -27.00 6.45
C ASN A 262 -3.52 -26.60 5.80
N PHE A 263 -2.93 -25.52 6.29
CA PHE A 263 -1.61 -25.04 5.84
C PHE A 263 -0.52 -25.27 6.89
N TYR A 264 -0.85 -25.99 7.97
CA TYR A 264 0.09 -26.33 9.03
C TYR A 264 1.01 -27.48 8.60
N ASN A 265 2.32 -27.31 8.81
CA ASN A 265 3.33 -28.24 8.29
C ASN A 265 4.40 -28.66 9.31
N ASN A 266 4.23 -28.42 10.63
CA ASN A 266 5.28 -28.69 11.62
C ASN A 266 6.67 -28.16 11.16
N SER A 267 6.72 -26.91 10.69
CA SER A 267 7.97 -26.25 10.32
C SER A 267 8.82 -26.04 11.59
N GLU A 268 10.16 -26.02 11.46
CA GLU A 268 11.03 -25.54 12.55
C GLU A 268 10.81 -24.03 12.82
N ASN A 269 10.17 -23.33 11.89
CA ASN A 269 9.88 -21.91 12.01
C ASN A 269 8.51 -21.67 12.66
N GLU A 270 8.54 -21.19 13.91
CA GLU A 270 7.35 -20.81 14.70
C GLU A 270 6.39 -19.87 13.94
N PHE A 271 6.91 -18.87 13.22
CA PHE A 271 6.05 -17.94 12.48
C PHE A 271 5.32 -18.63 11.32
N GLU A 272 6.02 -19.47 10.54
CA GLU A 272 5.39 -20.23 9.45
C GLU A 272 4.29 -21.17 9.99
N ASN A 273 4.49 -21.75 11.18
CA ASN A 273 3.50 -22.58 11.87
C ASN A 273 2.26 -21.79 12.28
N ILE A 274 2.44 -20.64 12.95
CA ILE A 274 1.34 -19.76 13.35
C ILE A 274 0.56 -19.30 12.12
N LEU A 275 1.28 -18.84 11.09
CA LEU A 275 0.69 -18.39 9.84
C LEU A 275 -0.18 -19.48 9.23
N GLY A 276 0.31 -20.72 9.15
CA GLY A 276 -0.45 -21.85 8.60
C GLY A 276 -1.76 -22.13 9.35
N LYS A 277 -1.78 -21.92 10.68
CA LYS A 277 -2.98 -22.11 11.51
C LYS A 277 -3.99 -20.97 11.35
N ILE A 278 -3.54 -19.72 11.27
CA ILE A 278 -4.45 -18.57 11.21
C ILE A 278 -4.93 -18.25 9.79
N MET A 279 -4.17 -18.62 8.76
CA MET A 279 -4.43 -18.26 7.36
C MET A 279 -5.83 -18.62 6.85
N PRO A 280 -6.41 -19.81 7.14
CA PRO A 280 -7.75 -20.15 6.67
C PRO A 280 -8.83 -19.16 7.14
N TYR A 281 -8.70 -18.58 8.34
CA TYR A 281 -9.68 -17.64 8.90
C TYR A 281 -9.69 -16.29 8.18
N TYR A 282 -8.54 -15.87 7.64
CA TYR A 282 -8.40 -14.57 6.98
C TYR A 282 -8.50 -14.64 5.45
N MET A 283 -8.68 -15.82 4.87
CA MET A 283 -8.75 -16.01 3.42
C MET A 283 -9.98 -15.34 2.79
N PRO A 284 -9.86 -14.71 1.61
CA PRO A 284 -10.99 -14.04 0.97
C PRO A 284 -12.12 -15.01 0.62
N MET A 285 -13.35 -14.59 0.84
CA MET A 285 -14.52 -15.40 0.51
C MET A 285 -14.62 -15.68 -0.99
N THR A 286 -14.12 -14.78 -1.84
CA THR A 286 -14.06 -14.99 -3.29
C THR A 286 -13.36 -16.27 -3.72
N VAL A 287 -12.45 -16.82 -2.90
CA VAL A 287 -11.69 -18.03 -3.25
C VAL A 287 -12.13 -19.25 -2.47
N ILE A 288 -13.11 -19.13 -1.57
CA ILE A 288 -13.68 -20.25 -0.81
C ILE A 288 -15.19 -20.26 -1.04
N GLU A 289 -15.94 -19.45 -0.31
CA GLU A 289 -17.40 -19.49 -0.30
C GLU A 289 -18.04 -19.02 -1.62
N ASN A 290 -17.45 -17.99 -2.25
CA ASN A 290 -17.99 -17.32 -3.43
C ASN A 290 -17.29 -17.72 -4.75
N TYR A 291 -16.39 -18.72 -4.72
CA TYR A 291 -15.58 -19.10 -5.90
C TYR A 291 -16.43 -19.39 -7.15
N ASN A 292 -17.42 -20.30 -7.02
CA ASN A 292 -18.31 -20.66 -8.13
C ASN A 292 -19.12 -19.47 -8.64
N GLN A 293 -19.51 -18.55 -7.75
CA GLN A 293 -20.23 -17.34 -8.14
C GLN A 293 -19.37 -16.43 -9.02
N VAL A 294 -18.08 -16.30 -8.68
CA VAL A 294 -17.13 -15.52 -9.48
C VAL A 294 -16.90 -16.19 -10.83
N GLU A 295 -16.68 -17.51 -10.88
CA GLU A 295 -16.54 -18.27 -12.14
C GLU A 295 -17.78 -18.11 -13.05
N ASP A 296 -18.97 -18.16 -12.48
CA ASP A 296 -20.20 -17.97 -13.24
C ASP A 296 -20.34 -16.53 -13.76
N PHE A 297 -19.96 -15.55 -12.94
CA PHE A 297 -20.00 -14.15 -13.32
C PHE A 297 -19.06 -13.87 -14.49
N ILE A 298 -17.81 -14.34 -14.45
CA ILE A 298 -16.85 -14.12 -15.54
C ILE A 298 -17.32 -14.76 -16.85
N LYS A 299 -17.93 -15.95 -16.79
CA LYS A 299 -18.44 -16.66 -17.97
C LYS A 299 -19.68 -15.99 -18.59
N LYS A 300 -20.58 -15.48 -17.76
CA LYS A 300 -21.93 -15.06 -18.19
C LYS A 300 -22.09 -13.54 -18.34
N LYS A 301 -21.27 -12.71 -17.70
CA LYS A 301 -21.51 -11.26 -17.56
C LYS A 301 -20.37 -10.37 -18.01
N ILE A 302 -19.15 -10.88 -18.14
CA ILE A 302 -18.00 -10.09 -18.62
C ILE A 302 -18.00 -10.03 -20.15
N ASN A 303 -17.82 -8.82 -20.69
CA ASN A 303 -17.76 -8.54 -22.14
C ASN A 303 -16.35 -8.10 -22.55
N TRP A 304 -15.37 -8.93 -22.19
CA TRP A 304 -13.94 -8.74 -22.44
C TRP A 304 -13.46 -9.78 -23.46
N PRO A 305 -12.28 -9.57 -24.10
CA PRO A 305 -11.77 -10.46 -25.14
C PRO A 305 -11.74 -11.94 -24.73
N LYS A 306 -12.09 -12.84 -25.65
CA LYS A 306 -12.17 -14.28 -25.32
C LYS A 306 -10.78 -14.90 -25.18
N ASN A 307 -9.87 -14.55 -26.09
CA ASN A 307 -8.51 -15.09 -26.19
C ASN A 307 -7.50 -13.95 -26.49
N PRO A 308 -7.27 -13.02 -25.54
CA PRO A 308 -6.24 -12.01 -25.75
C PRO A 308 -4.86 -12.67 -25.82
N GLU A 309 -4.00 -12.20 -26.71
CA GLU A 309 -2.58 -12.61 -26.78
C GLU A 309 -1.80 -11.96 -25.63
N LEU A 310 -2.14 -10.72 -25.26
CA LEU A 310 -1.48 -9.98 -24.19
C LEU A 310 -2.47 -9.20 -23.31
N ILE A 311 -2.24 -9.24 -22.00
CA ILE A 311 -2.94 -8.47 -20.98
C ILE A 311 -1.97 -7.48 -20.34
N PHE A 312 -2.37 -6.20 -20.26
CA PHE A 312 -1.61 -5.15 -19.57
C PHE A 312 -2.45 -4.41 -18.52
N THR A 313 -1.91 -4.26 -17.32
CA THR A 313 -2.52 -3.45 -16.26
C THR A 313 -1.48 -2.82 -15.34
N SER A 314 -1.77 -1.65 -14.76
CA SER A 314 -0.89 -1.06 -13.73
C SER A 314 -1.45 -1.16 -12.32
N ASN A 315 -2.76 -1.30 -12.16
CA ASN A 315 -3.42 -1.22 -10.84
C ASN A 315 -4.39 -2.38 -10.56
N SER A 316 -4.79 -3.18 -11.56
CA SER A 316 -5.88 -4.15 -11.40
C SER A 316 -5.46 -5.46 -10.73
N PHE A 317 -4.21 -5.63 -10.34
CA PHE A 317 -3.76 -6.81 -9.61
C PHE A 317 -4.17 -6.78 -8.13
N GLY A 318 -4.29 -5.61 -7.50
CA GLY A 318 -4.41 -5.52 -6.04
C GLY A 318 -5.83 -5.51 -5.46
N GLU A 319 -6.88 -5.44 -6.29
CA GLU A 319 -8.24 -5.20 -5.78
C GLU A 319 -8.97 -6.46 -5.27
N GLY A 320 -8.63 -7.63 -5.79
CA GLY A 320 -9.43 -8.86 -5.67
C GLY A 320 -10.69 -8.84 -6.56
N GLY A 321 -11.34 -10.00 -6.65
CA GLY A 321 -12.63 -10.16 -7.34
C GLY A 321 -12.52 -10.61 -8.81
N ALA A 322 -13.55 -10.30 -9.60
CA ALA A 322 -13.77 -10.91 -10.91
C ALA A 322 -12.67 -10.60 -11.95
N ALA A 323 -12.02 -9.44 -11.86
CA ALA A 323 -10.97 -9.07 -12.81
C ALA A 323 -9.75 -10.00 -12.72
N GLN A 324 -9.27 -10.30 -11.51
CA GLN A 324 -8.11 -11.18 -11.31
C GLN A 324 -8.43 -12.61 -11.73
N PHE A 325 -9.64 -13.09 -11.45
CA PHE A 325 -10.08 -14.41 -11.90
C PHE A 325 -10.08 -14.53 -13.43
N TRP A 326 -10.59 -13.52 -14.13
CA TRP A 326 -10.54 -13.50 -15.59
C TRP A 326 -9.09 -13.44 -16.09
N ILE A 327 -8.24 -12.58 -15.51
CA ILE A 327 -6.82 -12.49 -15.92
C ILE A 327 -6.14 -13.84 -15.71
N ALA A 328 -6.33 -14.46 -14.55
CA ALA A 328 -5.76 -15.76 -14.23
C ALA A 328 -6.24 -16.84 -15.23
N GLU A 329 -7.54 -16.88 -15.57
CA GLU A 329 -8.09 -17.81 -16.56
C GLU A 329 -7.45 -17.61 -17.96
N LYS A 330 -7.24 -16.37 -18.38
CA LYS A 330 -6.64 -16.08 -19.70
C LYS A 330 -5.14 -16.41 -19.72
N VAL A 331 -4.43 -16.10 -18.64
CA VAL A 331 -3.01 -16.46 -18.50
C VAL A 331 -2.82 -17.97 -18.47
N GLU A 332 -3.70 -18.71 -17.78
CA GLU A 332 -3.68 -20.17 -17.77
C GLU A 332 -3.90 -20.76 -19.17
N LYS A 333 -4.62 -20.04 -20.04
CA LYS A 333 -4.86 -20.39 -21.45
C LYS A 333 -3.79 -19.86 -22.41
N GLY A 334 -2.70 -19.27 -21.91
CA GLY A 334 -1.55 -18.86 -22.71
C GLY A 334 -1.42 -17.36 -23.00
N SER A 335 -2.31 -16.50 -22.48
CA SER A 335 -2.14 -15.05 -22.60
C SER A 335 -0.89 -14.57 -21.86
N LYS A 336 -0.09 -13.71 -22.49
CA LYS A 336 1.02 -13.02 -21.84
C LYS A 336 0.49 -11.96 -20.87
N TYR A 337 1.08 -11.83 -19.69
CA TYR A 337 0.66 -10.93 -18.63
C TYR A 337 1.75 -9.93 -18.25
N PHE A 338 1.53 -8.67 -18.58
CA PHE A 338 2.45 -7.57 -18.26
C PHE A 338 1.82 -6.60 -17.29
N ILE A 339 2.64 -6.14 -16.36
CA ILE A 339 2.25 -5.10 -15.40
C ILE A 339 2.96 -3.79 -15.70
N GLY A 340 2.32 -2.68 -15.39
CA GLY A 340 2.95 -1.35 -15.43
C GLY A 340 3.22 -0.84 -14.03
N GLN A 341 4.37 -0.17 -13.86
CA GLN A 341 4.69 0.62 -12.69
C GLN A 341 3.55 1.60 -12.33
N HIS A 342 3.08 1.56 -11.08
CA HIS A 342 2.17 2.55 -10.52
C HIS A 342 2.82 3.27 -9.33
N GLY A 343 3.26 4.50 -9.57
CA GLY A 343 3.91 5.31 -8.54
C GLY A 343 5.39 4.96 -8.32
N ALA A 344 5.94 5.48 -7.22
CA ALA A 344 7.34 5.34 -6.88
C ALA A 344 7.64 4.02 -6.15
N GLY A 345 8.92 3.67 -6.12
CA GLY A 345 9.49 2.62 -5.30
C GLY A 345 9.82 1.34 -6.04
N TYR A 346 9.28 1.14 -7.24
CA TYR A 346 9.54 -0.04 -8.06
C TYR A 346 11.01 -0.23 -8.42
N LEU A 347 11.71 0.87 -8.66
CA LEU A 347 13.12 0.87 -9.01
C LEU A 347 14.00 1.28 -7.82
N GLU A 348 13.40 1.80 -6.75
CA GLU A 348 14.09 2.54 -5.70
C GLU A 348 14.19 1.81 -4.36
N LEU A 349 13.11 1.13 -3.95
CA LEU A 349 12.90 0.67 -2.57
C LEU A 349 13.02 -0.86 -2.43
N TYR A 350 13.58 -1.33 -1.31
CA TYR A 350 13.71 -2.77 -1.02
C TYR A 350 12.36 -3.50 -0.98
N ASP A 351 11.39 -2.96 -0.25
CA ASP A 351 10.07 -3.60 -0.05
C ASP A 351 9.33 -3.80 -1.38
N LYS A 352 9.69 -3.02 -2.41
CA LYS A 352 9.09 -3.09 -3.73
C LYS A 352 9.85 -3.98 -4.70
N LYS A 353 11.13 -4.30 -4.45
CA LYS A 353 11.89 -5.29 -5.24
C LYS A 353 11.22 -6.67 -5.18
N PHE A 354 10.65 -7.02 -4.02
CA PHE A 354 9.91 -8.26 -3.77
C PHE A 354 8.40 -8.14 -4.02
N ARG A 355 7.98 -7.28 -4.96
CA ARG A 355 6.55 -7.10 -5.28
C ARG A 355 5.96 -8.38 -5.84
N VAL A 356 5.00 -8.92 -5.11
CA VAL A 356 4.26 -10.13 -5.49
C VAL A 356 3.57 -10.01 -6.85
N GLU A 357 3.15 -8.82 -7.28
CA GLU A 357 2.57 -8.64 -8.62
C GLU A 357 3.55 -8.93 -9.76
N ASN A 358 4.86 -8.77 -9.54
CA ASN A 358 5.87 -9.06 -10.55
C ASN A 358 6.05 -10.58 -10.74
N LYS A 359 5.86 -11.38 -9.67
CA LYS A 359 6.11 -12.83 -9.68
C LYS A 359 5.29 -13.58 -10.74
N PRO A 360 3.94 -13.41 -10.83
CA PRO A 360 3.15 -14.08 -11.85
C PRO A 360 3.14 -13.37 -13.21
N SER A 361 3.77 -12.19 -13.33
CA SER A 361 3.87 -11.47 -14.60
C SER A 361 5.03 -11.98 -15.46
N ASP A 362 4.84 -11.88 -16.77
CA ASP A 362 5.89 -12.13 -17.77
C ASP A 362 6.82 -10.91 -17.92
N GLY A 363 6.38 -9.73 -17.47
CA GLY A 363 7.21 -8.52 -17.44
C GLY A 363 6.59 -7.33 -16.72
N LEU A 364 7.45 -6.40 -16.31
CA LEU A 364 7.10 -5.12 -15.69
C LEU A 364 7.58 -3.95 -16.55
N VAL A 365 6.65 -3.13 -17.01
CA VAL A 365 6.94 -1.87 -17.71
C VAL A 365 7.24 -0.78 -16.68
N THR A 366 8.44 -0.20 -16.74
CA THR A 366 8.94 0.77 -15.77
C THR A 366 9.02 2.19 -16.35
N TRP A 367 9.05 3.19 -15.48
CA TRP A 367 9.08 4.60 -15.90
C TRP A 367 10.47 5.09 -16.33
N GLY A 368 11.55 4.40 -15.96
CA GLY A 368 12.93 4.82 -16.21
C GLY A 368 13.82 3.71 -16.78
N LYS A 369 15.05 4.05 -17.18
CA LYS A 369 16.00 3.14 -17.85
C LYS A 369 16.73 2.19 -16.90
N LYS A 370 16.56 2.29 -15.59
CA LYS A 370 17.25 1.40 -14.65
C LYS A 370 16.74 -0.04 -14.83
N ILE A 371 17.67 -0.96 -15.10
CA ILE A 371 17.42 -2.39 -15.28
C ILE A 371 18.35 -3.13 -14.31
N PHE A 372 17.76 -4.00 -13.49
CA PHE A 372 18.48 -4.94 -12.60
C PHE A 372 17.89 -6.36 -12.68
N ASP A 373 16.89 -6.56 -13.53
CA ASP A 373 16.17 -7.81 -13.73
C ASP A 373 15.69 -7.84 -15.20
N ASN A 374 15.74 -9.02 -15.82
CA ASN A 374 15.42 -9.20 -17.25
C ASN A 374 13.92 -9.03 -17.57
N LYS A 375 13.05 -9.05 -16.56
CA LYS A 375 11.62 -8.77 -16.69
C LYS A 375 11.31 -7.27 -16.70
N LEU A 376 12.29 -6.39 -16.54
CA LEU A 376 12.06 -4.94 -16.56
C LEU A 376 12.13 -4.38 -17.98
N TYR A 377 11.07 -3.67 -18.37
CA TYR A 377 10.93 -3.04 -19.68
C TYR A 377 10.80 -1.52 -19.54
N PRO A 378 11.91 -0.77 -19.65
CA PRO A 378 11.90 0.67 -19.58
C PRO A 378 11.00 1.33 -20.62
N LEU A 379 10.20 2.30 -20.18
CA LEU A 379 9.37 3.10 -21.07
C LEU A 379 9.48 4.61 -20.78
N PHE A 380 8.48 5.19 -20.14
CA PHE A 380 8.41 6.58 -19.72
C PHE A 380 7.38 6.70 -18.60
N ASN A 381 7.46 7.79 -17.84
CA ASN A 381 6.47 8.10 -16.82
C ASN A 381 5.14 8.51 -17.47
N TYR A 382 4.29 7.53 -17.75
CA TYR A 382 2.97 7.74 -18.33
C TYR A 382 2.00 8.49 -17.39
N SER A 383 2.32 8.63 -16.10
CA SER A 383 1.50 9.41 -15.16
C SER A 383 1.53 10.92 -15.43
N VAL A 384 2.58 11.39 -16.11
CA VAL A 384 2.73 12.79 -16.54
C VAL A 384 2.54 12.96 -18.04
N LEU A 385 1.94 11.98 -18.72
CA LEU A 385 1.64 12.08 -20.14
C LEU A 385 0.79 13.34 -20.43
N LYS A 386 1.21 14.11 -21.45
CA LYS A 386 0.62 15.40 -21.86
C LYS A 386 0.61 16.52 -20.80
N LYS A 387 1.26 16.34 -19.65
CA LYS A 387 1.42 17.41 -18.67
C LYS A 387 2.49 18.38 -19.14
N LYS A 388 2.22 19.69 -18.98
CA LYS A 388 3.15 20.75 -19.39
C LYS A 388 4.25 20.89 -18.34
N LYS A 389 5.48 21.15 -18.80
CA LYS A 389 6.58 21.58 -17.92
C LYS A 389 6.21 22.89 -17.24
N HIS A 390 6.61 23.02 -15.99
CA HIS A 390 6.58 24.25 -15.24
C HIS A 390 7.53 25.28 -15.86
N LYS A 391 7.08 26.53 -15.94
CA LYS A 391 7.82 27.64 -16.56
C LYS A 391 8.06 28.83 -15.62
N SER A 392 7.26 28.99 -14.57
CA SER A 392 7.24 30.18 -13.74
C SER A 392 6.83 29.82 -12.31
N LEU A 393 7.63 30.23 -11.33
CA LEU A 393 7.37 29.96 -9.94
C LEU A 393 6.07 30.63 -9.47
N GLY A 394 5.35 29.94 -8.58
CA GLY A 394 4.31 30.56 -7.77
C GLY A 394 4.89 31.17 -6.50
N LYS A 395 4.04 31.39 -5.50
CA LYS A 395 4.43 32.04 -4.23
C LYS A 395 4.53 31.08 -3.05
N ASN A 396 3.90 29.92 -3.11
CA ASN A 396 3.67 29.10 -1.92
C ASN A 396 4.76 28.05 -1.71
N LEU A 397 5.16 27.84 -0.46
CA LEU A 397 5.77 26.59 -0.03
C LEU A 397 4.65 25.55 0.11
N ILE A 398 4.76 24.42 -0.56
CA ILE A 398 3.79 23.32 -0.40
C ILE A 398 4.47 22.16 0.30
N ILE A 399 4.00 21.79 1.49
CA ILE A 399 4.46 20.59 2.19
C ILE A 399 3.46 19.48 1.93
N VAL A 400 3.86 18.48 1.15
CA VAL A 400 3.05 17.32 0.78
C VAL A 400 3.28 16.21 1.80
N PHE A 401 2.21 15.84 2.50
CA PHE A 401 2.26 14.82 3.53
C PHE A 401 1.94 13.44 2.95
N ARG A 402 2.70 12.43 3.40
CA ARG A 402 2.39 11.02 3.15
C ARG A 402 1.00 10.64 3.67
N SER A 403 0.47 9.60 3.06
CA SER A 403 -0.72 8.91 3.50
C SER A 403 -0.55 8.25 4.88
N SER A 404 -1.60 8.26 5.73
CA SER A 404 -1.67 7.40 6.92
C SER A 404 -1.65 5.92 6.54
N GLY A 405 -2.35 5.59 5.43
CA GLY A 405 -2.29 4.29 4.77
C GLY A 405 -2.88 3.15 5.59
N VAL A 406 -2.58 1.92 5.19
CA VAL A 406 -2.99 0.64 5.82
C VAL A 406 -1.80 -0.07 6.45
N ARG A 407 -2.00 -0.89 7.49
CA ARG A 407 -0.92 -1.55 8.26
C ARG A 407 -0.49 -2.91 7.70
N THR A 408 -0.30 -2.97 6.38
CA THR A 408 0.12 -4.17 5.61
C THR A 408 1.61 -4.11 5.22
N ALA A 409 2.47 -3.88 6.21
CA ALA A 409 3.92 -3.82 6.05
C ALA A 409 4.59 -4.69 7.13
N PRO A 410 5.82 -5.20 6.90
CA PRO A 410 6.54 -5.98 7.90
C PRO A 410 7.05 -5.13 9.08
N TYR A 411 6.99 -3.80 8.93
CA TYR A 411 7.36 -2.80 9.92
C TYR A 411 6.16 -1.99 10.41
N ASP A 412 6.31 -1.32 11.55
CA ASP A 412 5.26 -0.47 12.10
C ASP A 412 5.10 0.82 11.28
N ARG A 413 4.13 0.79 10.37
CA ARG A 413 3.82 1.92 9.50
C ARG A 413 3.31 3.16 10.25
N PHE A 414 2.64 2.96 11.39
CA PHE A 414 2.10 4.07 12.17
C PHE A 414 3.19 4.76 12.96
N GLU A 415 4.13 4.02 13.54
CA GLU A 415 5.33 4.61 14.14
C GLU A 415 6.17 5.35 13.09
N TYR A 416 6.40 4.75 11.91
CA TYR A 416 7.09 5.49 10.83
C TYR A 416 6.35 6.77 10.42
N GLY A 417 5.01 6.71 10.36
CA GLY A 417 4.18 7.89 10.14
C GLY A 417 4.36 8.92 11.24
N LYS A 418 4.33 8.52 12.52
CA LYS A 418 4.54 9.40 13.66
C LYS A 418 5.89 10.12 13.56
N ILE A 419 6.98 9.40 13.26
CA ILE A 419 8.31 9.98 13.04
C ILE A 419 8.27 11.05 11.94
N ILE A 420 7.64 10.77 10.79
CA ILE A 420 7.54 11.72 9.68
C ILE A 420 6.74 12.96 10.07
N TYR A 421 5.58 12.78 10.70
CA TYR A 421 4.69 13.87 11.07
C TYR A 421 5.30 14.73 12.19
N ASP A 422 5.91 14.12 13.21
CA ASP A 422 6.62 14.82 14.30
C ASP A 422 7.78 15.66 13.74
N ASN A 423 8.55 15.14 12.79
CA ASN A 423 9.62 15.91 12.15
C ASN A 423 9.07 16.99 11.19
N SER A 424 7.93 16.77 10.56
CA SER A 424 7.25 17.81 9.76
C SER A 424 6.85 19.01 10.61
N ILE A 425 6.43 18.80 11.87
CA ILE A 425 6.18 19.89 12.83
C ILE A 425 7.45 20.71 13.05
N LYS A 426 8.58 20.03 13.30
CA LYS A 426 9.88 20.70 13.52
C LYS A 426 10.32 21.50 12.30
N ILE A 427 10.09 21.00 11.09
CA ILE A 427 10.36 21.75 9.85
C ILE A 427 9.54 23.04 9.85
N ILE A 428 8.22 22.94 10.01
CA ILE A 428 7.30 24.09 9.98
C ILE A 428 7.63 25.14 11.05
N GLN A 429 8.01 24.71 12.26
CA GLN A 429 8.32 25.60 13.38
C GLN A 429 9.60 26.42 13.17
N ASN A 430 10.54 25.93 12.36
CA ASN A 430 11.83 26.58 12.12
C ASN A 430 11.90 27.30 10.76
N LEU A 431 10.80 27.38 10.02
CA LEU A 431 10.69 28.24 8.84
C LEU A 431 10.72 29.71 9.25
N SER A 432 11.36 30.56 8.46
CA SER A 432 11.23 32.01 8.65
C SER A 432 9.76 32.46 8.54
N GLU A 433 9.43 33.56 9.20
CA GLU A 433 8.05 34.08 9.21
C GLU A 433 7.52 34.41 7.80
N GLN A 434 8.40 34.80 6.88
CA GLN A 434 8.06 35.01 5.47
C GLN A 434 7.58 33.69 4.83
N ILE A 435 8.38 32.63 4.91
CA ILE A 435 8.07 31.33 4.31
C ILE A 435 6.81 30.74 4.94
N LYS A 436 6.70 30.85 6.27
CA LYS A 436 5.60 30.28 7.06
C LYS A 436 4.24 30.85 6.65
N LYS A 437 4.15 32.17 6.40
CA LYS A 437 2.91 32.83 5.89
C LYS A 437 2.49 32.33 4.51
N GLU A 438 3.45 31.89 3.69
CA GLU A 438 3.23 31.38 2.34
C GLU A 438 3.09 29.85 2.28
N THR A 439 3.14 29.17 3.43
CA THR A 439 3.11 27.71 3.50
C THR A 439 1.68 27.14 3.40
N ILE A 440 1.52 26.09 2.60
CA ILE A 440 0.31 25.27 2.50
C ILE A 440 0.66 23.82 2.86
N LEU A 441 -0.04 23.28 3.85
CA LEU A 441 0.05 21.87 4.23
C LEU A 441 -0.93 21.06 3.38
N ARG A 442 -0.39 20.27 2.45
CA ARG A 442 -1.16 19.37 1.59
C ARG A 442 -1.25 18.01 2.26
N LEU A 443 -2.31 17.79 3.04
CA LEU A 443 -2.57 16.52 3.69
C LEU A 443 -3.15 15.51 2.68
N HIS A 444 -2.73 14.26 2.79
CA HIS A 444 -3.29 13.19 1.97
C HIS A 444 -4.80 13.03 2.28
N SER A 445 -5.58 12.58 1.28
CA SER A 445 -7.03 12.44 1.42
C SER A 445 -7.42 11.49 2.56
N ASN A 446 -6.65 10.41 2.75
CA ASN A 446 -6.82 9.43 3.82
C ASN A 446 -6.11 9.76 5.15
N TYR A 447 -5.70 11.01 5.37
CA TYR A 447 -5.30 11.45 6.69
C TYR A 447 -6.47 11.28 7.68
N THR A 448 -6.21 10.58 8.78
CA THR A 448 -7.19 10.29 9.82
C THR A 448 -6.71 10.85 11.15
N LYS A 449 -7.53 11.73 11.75
CA LYS A 449 -7.32 12.28 13.08
C LYS A 449 -7.33 11.16 14.13
N GLY A 450 -6.48 11.25 15.15
CA GLY A 450 -6.35 10.26 16.21
C GLY A 450 -5.30 9.18 15.95
N ILE A 451 -4.62 9.21 14.80
CA ILE A 451 -3.43 8.35 14.57
C ILE A 451 -2.16 9.08 14.98
N TYR A 452 -2.03 10.36 14.60
CA TYR A 452 -0.83 11.18 14.84
C TYR A 452 -1.12 12.32 15.83
N PHE A 453 -1.41 11.97 17.09
CA PHE A 453 -1.89 12.90 18.12
C PHE A 453 -1.06 14.18 18.28
N THR A 454 0.27 14.10 18.24
CA THR A 454 1.15 15.28 18.31
C THR A 454 0.87 16.26 17.18
N PHE A 455 0.68 15.73 15.97
CA PHE A 455 0.37 16.53 14.79
C PHE A 455 -1.06 17.06 14.80
N ASP A 456 -2.03 16.24 15.24
CA ASP A 456 -3.41 16.70 15.46
C ASP A 456 -3.44 17.92 16.41
N ASN A 457 -2.77 17.80 17.56
CA ASN A 457 -2.66 18.89 18.54
C ASN A 457 -1.93 20.12 17.97
N PHE A 458 -0.90 19.91 17.15
CA PHE A 458 -0.20 20.99 16.47
C PHE A 458 -1.12 21.76 15.52
N LEU A 459 -1.91 21.06 14.70
CA LEU A 459 -2.85 21.69 13.78
C LEU A 459 -3.94 22.47 14.54
N GLU A 460 -4.47 21.93 15.63
CA GLU A 460 -5.49 22.59 16.45
C GLU A 460 -5.00 23.91 17.05
N LYS A 461 -3.73 23.95 17.47
CA LYS A 461 -3.09 25.16 18.03
C LYS A 461 -2.66 26.17 16.97
N ASN A 462 -2.54 25.77 15.71
CA ASN A 462 -2.00 26.61 14.62
C ASN A 462 -3.04 26.84 13.50
N LYS A 463 -4.20 27.42 13.86
CA LYS A 463 -5.32 27.66 12.94
C LYS A 463 -5.00 28.60 11.76
N TYR A 464 -3.90 29.36 11.83
CA TYR A 464 -3.44 30.23 10.75
C TYR A 464 -2.79 29.46 9.58
N LEU A 465 -2.42 28.19 9.77
CA LEU A 465 -1.83 27.37 8.72
C LEU A 465 -2.88 26.98 7.67
N LYS A 466 -2.53 27.14 6.39
CA LYS A 466 -3.40 26.75 5.28
C LYS A 466 -3.32 25.25 5.07
N ILE A 467 -4.46 24.57 5.17
CA ILE A 467 -4.56 23.12 4.95
C ILE A 467 -5.34 22.85 3.67
N ASP A 468 -4.77 22.05 2.77
CA ASP A 468 -5.44 21.57 1.57
C ASP A 468 -5.52 20.04 1.55
N ARG A 469 -6.68 19.51 1.14
CA ARG A 469 -6.98 18.07 1.04
C ARG A 469 -7.68 17.67 -0.25
N LYS A 470 -8.33 18.62 -0.94
CA LYS A 470 -9.31 18.34 -1.99
C LYS A 470 -8.86 18.84 -3.36
N THR A 471 -8.00 19.85 -3.42
CA THR A 471 -7.54 20.43 -4.69
C THR A 471 -6.86 19.38 -5.56
N ASN A 472 -7.04 19.44 -6.87
CA ASN A 472 -6.28 18.58 -7.79
C ASN A 472 -4.79 18.88 -7.64
N TYR A 473 -3.96 17.84 -7.53
CA TYR A 473 -2.53 17.98 -7.29
C TYR A 473 -1.83 18.90 -8.32
N TYR A 474 -2.06 18.70 -9.61
CA TYR A 474 -1.45 19.56 -10.63
C TYR A 474 -2.00 20.99 -10.65
N LYS A 475 -3.18 21.25 -10.06
CA LYS A 475 -3.69 22.61 -9.87
C LYS A 475 -2.95 23.33 -8.74
N ILE A 476 -2.72 22.65 -7.61
CA ILE A 476 -2.02 23.29 -6.48
C ILE A 476 -0.55 23.57 -6.82
N LEU A 477 0.10 22.70 -7.60
CA LEU A 477 1.49 22.90 -8.05
C LEU A 477 1.70 24.20 -8.81
N LYS A 478 0.69 24.70 -9.55
CA LYS A 478 0.81 25.97 -10.28
C LYS A 478 1.11 27.17 -9.38
N ASN A 479 0.75 27.09 -8.10
CA ASN A 479 0.97 28.15 -7.12
C ASN A 479 2.24 27.93 -6.29
N SER A 480 2.98 26.85 -6.54
CA SER A 480 4.17 26.51 -5.77
C SER A 480 5.40 27.31 -6.20
N LYS A 481 6.13 27.83 -5.22
CA LYS A 481 7.52 28.29 -5.35
C LYS A 481 8.48 27.11 -5.15
N LEU A 482 8.20 26.31 -4.13
CA LEU A 482 8.92 25.09 -3.79
C LEU A 482 7.95 24.05 -3.19
N ILE A 483 8.21 22.77 -3.45
CA ILE A 483 7.48 21.66 -2.84
C ILE A 483 8.41 20.84 -1.94
N ILE A 484 7.97 20.54 -0.73
CA ILE A 484 8.61 19.59 0.18
C ILE A 484 7.74 18.34 0.24
N PHE A 485 8.33 17.18 -0.03
CA PHE A 485 7.71 15.91 0.33
C PHE A 485 8.31 15.43 1.65
N ASN A 486 7.45 15.10 2.62
CA ASN A 486 7.92 14.56 3.90
C ASN A 486 8.22 13.05 3.88
N ASP A 487 8.17 12.45 2.69
CA ASP A 487 8.53 11.06 2.40
C ASP A 487 8.84 10.93 0.89
N TYR A 488 9.58 9.90 0.49
CA TYR A 488 9.82 9.62 -0.94
C TYR A 488 8.52 9.15 -1.60
N SER A 489 8.09 9.81 -2.68
CA SER A 489 6.80 9.52 -3.32
C SER A 489 6.81 9.73 -4.83
N SER A 490 5.78 9.23 -5.51
CA SER A 490 5.59 9.44 -6.94
C SER A 490 5.45 10.92 -7.32
N GLY A 491 4.95 11.75 -6.41
CA GLY A 491 4.86 13.19 -6.61
C GLY A 491 6.23 13.82 -6.85
N PHE A 492 7.29 13.35 -6.17
CA PHE A 492 8.64 13.85 -6.37
C PHE A 492 9.12 13.54 -7.80
N LEU A 493 9.00 12.29 -8.25
CA LEU A 493 9.34 11.90 -9.62
C LEU A 493 8.55 12.71 -10.66
N GLN A 494 7.24 12.86 -10.44
CA GLN A 494 6.36 13.64 -11.32
C GLN A 494 6.80 15.11 -11.39
N ASN A 495 7.11 15.71 -10.24
CA ASN A 495 7.56 17.09 -10.16
C ASN A 495 8.89 17.29 -10.87
N LEU A 496 9.87 16.41 -10.66
CA LEU A 496 11.14 16.43 -11.37
C LEU A 496 10.91 16.34 -12.89
N SER A 497 10.11 15.37 -13.38
CA SER A 497 9.79 15.24 -14.81
C SER A 497 9.12 16.48 -15.41
N LEU A 498 8.38 17.22 -14.58
CA LEU A 498 7.66 18.44 -14.95
C LEU A 498 8.40 19.73 -14.59
N ASN A 499 9.64 19.65 -14.10
CA ASN A 499 10.47 20.79 -13.73
C ASN A 499 9.90 21.68 -12.61
N TYR A 500 9.13 21.12 -11.67
CA TYR A 500 8.73 21.85 -10.45
C TYR A 500 9.82 21.73 -9.37
N PRO A 501 10.32 22.84 -8.79
CA PRO A 501 11.28 22.81 -7.69
C PRO A 501 10.75 21.96 -6.54
N SER A 502 11.50 20.94 -6.18
CA SER A 502 11.06 19.95 -5.19
C SER A 502 12.21 19.38 -4.41
N ILE A 503 11.98 19.17 -3.11
CA ILE A 503 12.90 18.49 -2.20
C ILE A 503 12.16 17.41 -1.41
N VAL A 504 12.90 16.41 -0.93
CA VAL A 504 12.37 15.35 -0.06
C VAL A 504 13.08 15.38 1.29
N TYR A 505 12.33 15.17 2.37
CA TYR A 505 12.89 14.89 3.68
C TYR A 505 12.71 13.41 4.04
N LEU A 506 13.81 12.74 4.40
CA LEU A 506 13.87 11.31 4.76
C LEU A 506 14.37 11.15 6.20
N PRO A 507 13.47 11.05 7.20
CA PRO A 507 13.88 11.00 8.61
C PRO A 507 14.61 9.72 9.00
N LEU A 508 14.45 8.63 8.24
CA LEU A 508 15.20 7.38 8.43
C LEU A 508 16.37 7.24 7.45
N GLY A 509 16.80 8.35 6.84
CA GLY A 509 17.84 8.37 5.82
C GLY A 509 17.52 7.45 4.64
N LEU A 510 18.54 6.76 4.14
CA LEU A 510 18.43 5.85 3.00
C LEU A 510 18.03 4.41 3.42
N SER A 511 17.39 4.22 4.57
CA SER A 511 17.09 2.88 5.11
C SER A 511 16.16 2.05 4.22
N PHE A 512 15.25 2.68 3.48
CA PHE A 512 14.35 1.99 2.54
C PHE A 512 14.94 1.86 1.12
N ILE A 513 15.99 2.62 0.80
CA ILE A 513 16.61 2.62 -0.53
C ILE A 513 17.51 1.40 -0.65
N HIS A 514 17.36 0.64 -1.75
CA HIS A 514 18.22 -0.51 -1.94
C HIS A 514 19.67 -0.14 -2.26
N ASP A 515 20.62 -0.98 -1.84
CA ASP A 515 22.06 -0.69 -1.91
C ASP A 515 22.51 -0.25 -3.31
N GLU A 516 22.01 -0.93 -4.36
CA GLU A 516 22.33 -0.64 -5.78
C GLU A 516 21.87 0.75 -6.26
N ASN A 517 21.11 1.49 -5.43
CA ASN A 517 20.63 2.84 -5.72
C ASN A 517 21.22 3.91 -4.82
N LYS A 518 21.93 3.55 -3.74
CA LYS A 518 22.34 4.56 -2.75
C LYS A 518 23.17 5.67 -3.35
N ALA A 519 24.11 5.35 -4.22
CA ALA A 519 24.93 6.34 -4.91
C ALA A 519 24.09 7.38 -5.65
N ASP A 520 22.98 6.97 -6.29
CA ASP A 520 22.08 7.90 -6.97
C ASP A 520 21.37 8.83 -5.97
N PHE A 521 21.02 8.34 -4.79
CA PHE A 521 20.36 9.13 -3.74
C PHE A 521 21.35 9.99 -2.94
N GLU A 522 22.59 9.55 -2.79
CA GLU A 522 23.67 10.32 -2.17
C GLU A 522 24.01 11.56 -3.01
N GLU A 523 23.99 11.45 -4.34
CA GLU A 523 24.14 12.63 -5.21
C GLU A 523 22.97 13.62 -5.02
N LEU A 524 21.73 13.12 -4.85
CA LEU A 524 20.59 13.98 -4.52
C LEU A 524 20.74 14.65 -3.15
N ILE A 525 21.36 13.99 -2.17
CA ILE A 525 21.63 14.58 -0.85
C ILE A 525 22.70 15.66 -0.96
N LYS A 526 23.79 15.38 -1.67
CA LYS A 526 24.89 16.32 -1.91
C LYS A 526 24.41 17.61 -2.59
N GLU A 527 23.48 17.47 -3.52
CA GLU A 527 22.88 18.58 -4.27
C GLU A 527 21.63 19.17 -3.59
N ASN A 528 21.37 18.86 -2.31
CA ASN A 528 20.26 19.44 -1.55
C ASN A 528 18.85 19.21 -2.16
N LEU A 529 18.68 18.13 -2.94
CA LEU A 529 17.38 17.68 -3.44
C LEU A 529 16.71 16.70 -2.46
N ILE A 530 17.52 16.05 -1.61
CA ILE A 530 17.07 15.18 -0.52
C ILE A 530 17.78 15.59 0.77
N PHE A 531 17.05 15.60 1.88
CA PHE A 531 17.59 15.89 3.20
C PHE A 531 17.32 14.73 4.16
N THR A 532 18.33 14.40 4.96
CA THR A 532 18.23 13.46 6.09
C THR A 532 18.36 14.17 7.44
N ASP A 533 18.72 15.45 7.44
CA ASP A 533 18.89 16.31 8.61
C ASP A 533 17.98 17.54 8.51
N ILE A 534 17.21 17.79 9.58
CA ILE A 534 16.22 18.87 9.62
C ILE A 534 16.87 20.25 9.69
N LYS A 535 18.00 20.38 10.39
CA LYS A 535 18.69 21.65 10.51
C LYS A 535 19.25 22.06 9.16
N LYS A 536 19.89 21.13 8.43
CA LYS A 536 20.36 21.36 7.06
C LYS A 536 19.23 21.75 6.13
N LEU A 537 18.09 21.05 6.22
CA LEU A 537 16.90 21.38 5.43
C LEU A 537 16.40 22.81 5.69
N ASN A 538 16.18 23.18 6.96
CA ASN A 538 15.67 24.53 7.28
C ASN A 538 16.66 25.63 6.92
N ASN A 539 17.96 25.42 7.16
CA ASN A 539 18.99 26.37 6.76
C ASN A 539 18.97 26.59 5.25
N HIS A 540 18.94 25.50 4.47
CA HIS A 540 18.84 25.58 3.02
C HIS A 540 17.57 26.31 2.57
N LEU A 541 16.40 25.98 3.14
CA LEU A 541 15.13 26.63 2.82
C LEU A 541 15.18 28.14 3.03
N ASN A 542 15.74 28.59 4.16
CA ASN A 542 15.86 30.01 4.48
C ASN A 542 16.88 30.71 3.57
N GLU A 543 17.97 30.04 3.20
CA GLU A 543 19.02 30.56 2.30
C GLU A 543 18.51 30.75 0.88
N ILE A 544 17.83 29.75 0.31
CA ILE A 544 17.45 29.80 -1.10
C ILE A 544 16.12 30.52 -1.35
N TRP A 545 15.33 30.84 -0.32
CA TRP A 545 13.91 31.20 -0.48
C TRP A 545 13.70 32.29 -1.52
N ASP A 546 14.50 33.35 -1.48
CA ASP A 546 14.34 34.49 -2.40
C ASP A 546 14.87 34.20 -3.82
N ASN A 547 15.73 33.19 -3.99
CA ASN A 547 16.42 32.85 -5.24
C ASN A 547 16.29 31.36 -5.63
N ILE A 548 15.11 30.75 -5.40
CA ILE A 548 14.85 29.33 -5.70
C ILE A 548 15.12 28.98 -7.16
N ASP A 549 14.80 29.88 -8.10
CA ASP A 549 15.01 29.69 -9.53
C ASP A 549 16.50 29.62 -9.88
N VAL A 550 17.34 30.43 -9.24
CA VAL A 550 18.80 30.41 -9.42
C VAL A 550 19.37 29.07 -8.98
N TRP A 551 19.03 28.60 -7.78
CA TRP A 551 19.45 27.28 -7.29
C TRP A 551 18.95 26.16 -8.20
N TRP A 552 17.66 26.14 -8.50
CA TRP A 552 17.02 25.07 -9.26
C TRP A 552 17.56 24.93 -10.69
N ASN A 553 17.91 26.06 -11.33
CA ASN A 553 18.44 26.09 -12.70
C ASN A 553 19.97 26.06 -12.76
N SER A 554 20.66 25.93 -11.62
CA SER A 554 22.11 25.77 -11.62
C SER A 554 22.54 24.51 -12.39
N LYS A 555 23.73 24.57 -13.01
CA LYS A 555 24.24 23.49 -13.88
C LYS A 555 24.32 22.14 -13.14
N SER A 556 24.73 22.15 -11.87
CA SER A 556 24.84 20.93 -11.06
C SER A 556 23.46 20.31 -10.79
N ILE A 557 22.50 21.12 -10.34
CA ILE A 557 21.14 20.67 -10.04
C ILE A 557 20.43 20.14 -11.29
N VAL A 558 20.58 20.81 -12.43
CA VAL A 558 20.02 20.33 -13.70
C VAL A 558 20.62 18.97 -14.08
N LYS A 559 21.95 18.83 -14.06
CA LYS A 559 22.64 17.57 -14.41
C LYS A 559 22.22 16.42 -13.50
N THR A 560 22.17 16.66 -12.19
CA THR A 560 21.77 15.66 -11.19
C THR A 560 20.33 15.22 -11.39
N ARG A 561 19.40 16.17 -11.62
CA ARG A 561 17.99 15.84 -11.91
C ARG A 561 17.83 15.06 -13.22
N GLU A 562 18.53 15.43 -14.28
CA GLU A 562 18.44 14.75 -15.58
C GLU A 562 18.98 13.32 -15.52
N THR A 563 20.13 13.13 -14.85
CA THR A 563 20.73 11.80 -14.64
C THR A 563 19.82 10.92 -13.80
N PHE A 564 19.22 11.47 -12.74
CA PHE A 564 18.27 10.73 -11.90
C PHE A 564 16.99 10.38 -12.68
N LEU A 565 16.41 11.34 -13.41
CA LEU A 565 15.20 11.11 -14.21
C LEU A 565 15.41 10.09 -15.33
N GLU A 566 16.59 10.04 -15.95
CA GLU A 566 16.89 9.03 -16.95
C GLU A 566 16.76 7.61 -16.38
N LYS A 567 17.26 7.41 -15.16
CA LYS A 567 17.22 6.11 -14.47
C LYS A 567 15.83 5.76 -13.95
N TYR A 568 15.12 6.71 -13.34
CA TYR A 568 13.93 6.41 -12.53
C TYR A 568 12.60 6.94 -13.10
N SER A 569 12.61 7.95 -13.97
CA SER A 569 11.38 8.58 -14.46
C SER A 569 11.57 9.34 -15.78
N LEU A 570 11.69 8.62 -16.89
CA LEU A 570 11.82 9.21 -18.21
C LEU A 570 10.61 10.06 -18.55
N LYS A 571 10.88 11.28 -19.01
CA LYS A 571 9.84 12.20 -19.44
C LYS A 571 9.17 11.70 -20.74
N PRO A 572 7.83 11.73 -20.84
CA PRO A 572 7.15 11.44 -22.10
C PRO A 572 7.46 12.48 -23.18
N SER A 573 7.75 12.00 -24.39
CA SER A 573 7.81 12.78 -25.65
C SER A 573 6.45 12.80 -26.37
N LEU A 574 6.32 13.54 -27.48
CA LEU A 574 5.08 13.63 -28.27
C LEU A 574 4.61 12.25 -28.79
N ASN A 575 5.54 11.38 -29.20
CA ASN A 575 5.25 10.06 -29.76
C ASN A 575 5.17 8.94 -28.70
N SER A 576 5.06 9.31 -27.42
CA SER A 576 5.07 8.36 -26.30
C SER A 576 4.01 7.28 -26.40
N LEU A 577 2.79 7.62 -26.83
CA LEU A 577 1.71 6.63 -26.93
C LEU A 577 1.97 5.59 -28.03
N SER A 578 2.52 6.02 -29.16
CA SER A 578 2.95 5.11 -30.23
C SER A 578 4.11 4.22 -29.77
N LYS A 579 5.09 4.79 -29.03
CA LYS A 579 6.17 4.02 -28.40
C LYS A 579 5.61 2.97 -27.43
N PHE A 580 4.60 3.33 -26.65
CA PHE A 580 3.94 2.40 -25.73
C PHE A 580 3.26 1.26 -26.51
N SER A 581 2.47 1.58 -27.53
CA SER A 581 1.84 0.55 -28.39
C SER A 581 2.86 -0.38 -29.02
N ASN A 582 3.94 0.16 -29.59
CA ASN A 582 5.01 -0.64 -30.20
C ASN A 582 5.74 -1.52 -29.17
N THR A 583 5.91 -1.03 -27.94
CA THR A 583 6.53 -1.81 -26.86
C THR A 583 5.66 -3.02 -26.52
N LEU A 584 4.35 -2.84 -26.35
CA LEU A 584 3.43 -3.94 -26.07
C LEU A 584 3.34 -4.94 -27.23
N LYS A 585 3.41 -4.47 -28.48
CA LYS A 585 3.43 -5.34 -29.67
C LYS A 585 4.67 -6.21 -29.76
N LYS A 586 5.82 -5.75 -29.25
CA LYS A 586 7.07 -6.53 -29.21
C LYS A 586 7.07 -7.64 -28.17
N PHE A 587 6.18 -7.55 -27.18
CA PHE A 587 6.06 -8.57 -26.15
C PHE A 587 5.32 -9.79 -26.64
N ASN A 588 4.45 -9.61 -27.64
CA ASN A 588 3.78 -10.68 -28.34
C ASN A 588 4.76 -11.34 -29.32
#